data_AF-A0A7S1UUK5-F1
#
_entry.id   AF-A0A7S1UUK5-F1
#
_cell.length_a   1.000
_cell.length_b   1.000
_cell.length_c   1.000
_cell.angle_alpha   90.00
_cell.angle_beta   90.00
_cell.angle_gamma   90.00
#
_symmetry.space_group_name_H-M   'P 1'
#
loop_
_entity.id
_entity.type
_entity.pdbx_description
1 polymer ?
#
loop_
_entity_poly.entity_id
_entity_poly.type
_entity_poly.pdbx_seq_one_letter_code
_entity_poly.pdbx_strand_id
1 'polypeptide(L)'
;QTSFGDVDLQVWSRILETESLSEYPGTAYPDSWDGINTASACLLVLDENLRLPEWLAYHYHALPLRYLVISVDPRSQKSPSEILDRFRDQGMIIVEWSDYNFTDWEQLPPTASRDKRIWRHRYRQRRFYEACMTHLHHANRTWTAMYDADEFLTLKDTSNTTRELVSKEGWFIRYVQENNLTEAGCFSFPRVLFGAQEIPSDELHSDHPDELDAVDPMRFDTLRFRYHAEHGHKLNGHGKAVIDVSKIREHLPLYGKVPNPHRPLSICDRAMYHNVKSSPFLVHHYLGSWEAYSFRDDSRKHAERSREAWEYRASLDHIRNDQLSGWLKEFVALHGPERASVLLHEAGLSPDYRSA
;
A
#
# COMPACT_ATOMS: atom_id res chain seq x y z
N GLN A 1 14.47 32.73 19.20
CA GLN A 1 13.02 32.55 18.94
C GLN A 1 12.84 32.64 17.44
N THR A 2 12.74 31.51 16.75
CA THR A 2 12.36 31.45 15.33
C THR A 2 10.94 30.90 15.27
N SER A 3 10.03 31.68 14.70
CA SER A 3 8.61 31.36 14.56
C SER A 3 8.42 30.28 13.50
N PHE A 4 7.96 29.10 13.91
CA PHE A 4 7.61 27.96 13.03
C PHE A 4 6.18 28.08 12.44
N GLY A 5 5.69 29.30 12.19
CA GLY A 5 4.30 29.57 11.79
C GLY A 5 4.08 29.78 10.28
N ASP A 6 5.08 30.24 9.52
CA ASP A 6 4.89 30.64 8.12
C ASP A 6 5.15 29.53 7.09
N VAL A 7 5.77 28.42 7.51
CA VAL A 7 6.21 27.31 6.63
C VAL A 7 5.02 26.51 6.06
N ASP A 8 3.85 26.61 6.68
CA ASP A 8 2.70 25.80 6.30
C ASP A 8 2.01 26.34 5.03
N LEU A 9 1.86 27.66 4.89
CA LEU A 9 1.04 28.27 3.83
C LEU A 9 1.54 27.97 2.40
N GLN A 10 2.85 27.84 2.18
CA GLN A 10 3.41 27.50 0.87
C GLN A 10 3.26 26.02 0.49
N VAL A 11 3.24 25.11 1.48
CA VAL A 11 2.89 23.70 1.22
C VAL A 11 1.40 23.62 0.92
N TRP A 12 0.57 24.32 1.69
CA TRP A 12 -0.87 24.45 1.45
C TRP A 12 -1.20 24.99 0.07
N SER A 13 -0.57 26.09 -0.35
CA SER A 13 -0.83 26.65 -1.68
C SER A 13 -0.51 25.64 -2.78
N ARG A 14 0.57 24.86 -2.66
CA ARG A 14 0.95 23.83 -3.64
C ARG A 14 -0.02 22.65 -3.68
N ILE A 15 -0.53 22.21 -2.53
CA ILE A 15 -1.56 21.16 -2.46
C ILE A 15 -2.84 21.66 -3.15
N LEU A 16 -3.25 22.90 -2.88
CA LEU A 16 -4.42 23.51 -3.51
C LEU A 16 -4.20 23.84 -5.00
N GLU A 17 -2.97 24.16 -5.42
CA GLU A 17 -2.62 24.35 -6.84
C GLU A 17 -2.75 23.03 -7.61
N THR A 18 -2.45 21.88 -7.00
CA THR A 18 -2.80 20.57 -7.60
C THR A 18 -4.30 20.30 -7.67
N GLU A 19 -5.13 21.06 -6.95
CA GLU A 19 -6.61 21.03 -7.07
C GLU A 19 -7.14 21.84 -8.25
N SER A 20 -6.27 22.48 -9.07
CA SER A 20 -6.60 23.04 -10.39
C SER A 20 -6.96 21.93 -11.40
N LEU A 21 -7.97 21.14 -11.05
CA LEU A 21 -8.56 20.04 -11.81
C LEU A 21 -9.32 20.53 -13.06
N SER A 22 -9.21 21.81 -13.43
CA SER A 22 -9.66 22.31 -14.74
C SER A 22 -8.69 21.99 -15.88
N GLU A 23 -7.50 21.44 -15.59
CA GLU A 23 -6.49 21.11 -16.62
C GLU A 23 -6.41 19.61 -16.99
N TYR A 24 -7.35 18.77 -16.54
CA TYR A 24 -7.56 17.45 -17.16
C TYR A 24 -8.76 17.52 -18.12
N PRO A 25 -8.55 17.91 -19.39
CA PRO A 25 -9.65 17.97 -20.35
C PRO A 25 -10.05 16.54 -20.73
N GLY A 26 -11.18 16.05 -20.21
CA GLY A 26 -11.90 14.94 -20.84
C GLY A 26 -12.54 13.88 -19.95
N THR A 27 -12.35 13.86 -18.64
CA THR A 27 -13.03 12.86 -17.78
C THR A 27 -14.10 13.52 -16.93
N ALA A 28 -15.32 13.56 -17.47
CA ALA A 28 -16.49 13.62 -16.60
C ALA A 28 -16.38 12.45 -15.61
N TYR A 29 -16.32 12.75 -14.31
CA TYR A 29 -16.34 11.73 -13.27
C TYR A 29 -17.53 10.80 -13.55
N PRO A 30 -17.37 9.47 -13.55
CA PRO A 30 -18.53 8.60 -13.61
C PRO A 30 -19.42 8.97 -12.42
N ASP A 31 -20.68 9.34 -12.67
CA ASP A 31 -21.66 9.73 -11.62
C ASP A 31 -21.81 8.64 -10.52
N SER A 32 -21.29 7.43 -10.75
CA SER A 32 -21.27 6.31 -9.81
C SER A 32 -20.12 6.32 -8.78
N TRP A 33 -19.19 7.28 -8.82
CA TRP A 33 -18.02 7.34 -7.92
C TRP A 33 -18.22 8.37 -6.81
N ASP A 34 -19.30 8.18 -6.06
CA ASP A 34 -19.76 9.05 -4.96
C ASP A 34 -18.81 9.11 -3.74
N GLY A 35 -17.66 8.43 -3.79
CA GLY A 35 -16.71 8.34 -2.69
C GLY A 35 -17.16 7.44 -1.54
N ILE A 36 -18.38 6.90 -1.57
CA ILE A 36 -18.95 6.03 -0.53
C ILE A 36 -18.62 4.57 -0.86
N ASN A 37 -18.73 4.18 -2.13
CA ASN A 37 -18.51 2.81 -2.59
C ASN A 37 -17.12 2.57 -3.19
N THR A 38 -16.17 3.47 -2.95
CA THR A 38 -14.81 3.41 -3.49
C THR A 38 -13.80 3.73 -2.39
N ALA A 39 -12.56 3.29 -2.59
CA ALA A 39 -11.46 3.65 -1.69
C ALA A 39 -10.39 4.49 -2.38
N SER A 40 -9.59 5.12 -1.54
CA SER A 40 -8.38 5.85 -1.90
C SER A 40 -7.13 5.23 -1.26
N ALA A 41 -5.95 5.66 -1.67
CA ALA A 41 -4.71 5.27 -1.01
C ALA A 41 -3.66 6.40 -1.06
N CYS A 42 -2.82 6.42 -0.02
CA CYS A 42 -1.61 7.22 0.05
C CYS A 42 -0.39 6.31 -0.01
N LEU A 43 0.38 6.36 -1.09
CA LEU A 43 1.53 5.47 -1.30
C LEU A 43 2.83 6.25 -1.49
N LEU A 44 3.87 5.93 -0.71
CA LEU A 44 5.22 6.48 -0.89
C LEU A 44 6.15 5.37 -1.38
N VAL A 45 6.67 5.48 -2.60
CA VAL A 45 7.45 4.42 -3.25
C VAL A 45 8.90 4.80 -3.46
N LEU A 46 9.78 3.80 -3.40
CA LEU A 46 11.18 3.86 -3.82
C LEU A 46 11.49 2.59 -4.60
N ASP A 47 11.62 2.70 -5.93
CA ASP A 47 11.98 1.58 -6.80
C ASP A 47 11.04 0.35 -6.65
N GLU A 48 9.74 0.60 -6.49
CA GLU A 48 8.71 -0.45 -6.31
C GLU A 48 8.12 -0.96 -7.63
N ASN A 49 8.69 -0.62 -8.79
CA ASN A 49 8.15 -0.97 -10.11
C ASN A 49 7.84 -2.46 -10.28
N LEU A 50 8.57 -3.34 -9.58
CA LEU A 50 8.33 -4.78 -9.61
C LEU A 50 7.06 -5.18 -8.84
N ARG A 51 6.79 -4.54 -7.70
CA ARG A 51 5.64 -4.89 -6.84
C ARG A 51 4.39 -4.10 -7.17
N LEU A 52 4.58 -2.90 -7.71
CA LEU A 52 3.49 -1.95 -7.93
C LEU A 52 2.37 -2.48 -8.83
N PRO A 53 2.62 -3.24 -9.92
CA PRO A 53 1.53 -3.78 -10.74
C PRO A 53 0.61 -4.74 -9.97
N GLU A 54 1.19 -5.66 -9.19
CA GLU A 54 0.43 -6.58 -8.34
C GLU A 54 -0.33 -5.82 -7.25
N TRP A 55 0.33 -4.88 -6.57
CA TRP A 55 -0.29 -4.07 -5.54
C TRP A 55 -1.47 -3.26 -6.07
N LEU A 56 -1.31 -2.62 -7.23
CA LEU A 56 -2.37 -1.85 -7.88
C LEU A 56 -3.54 -2.74 -8.28
N ALA A 57 -3.28 -3.86 -8.96
CA ALA A 57 -4.34 -4.77 -9.38
C ALA A 57 -5.11 -5.35 -8.19
N TYR A 58 -4.40 -5.83 -7.16
CA TYR A 58 -5.02 -6.36 -5.97
C TYR A 58 -5.90 -5.31 -5.28
N HIS A 59 -5.41 -4.09 -5.05
CA HIS A 59 -6.18 -3.08 -4.32
C HIS A 59 -7.25 -2.40 -5.19
N TYR A 60 -7.06 -2.33 -6.51
CA TYR A 60 -8.11 -1.96 -7.46
C TYR A 60 -9.30 -2.93 -7.39
N HIS A 61 -9.02 -4.20 -7.15
CA HIS A 61 -10.02 -5.25 -6.93
C HIS A 61 -10.59 -5.26 -5.51
N ALA A 62 -9.74 -5.34 -4.50
CA ALA A 62 -10.11 -5.57 -3.10
C ALA A 62 -10.79 -4.36 -2.44
N LEU A 63 -10.32 -3.14 -2.75
CA LEU A 63 -10.76 -1.90 -2.06
C LEU A 63 -11.74 -1.03 -2.84
N PRO A 64 -12.22 -1.47 -4.01
CA PRO A 64 -12.29 -0.63 -5.22
C PRO A 64 -11.42 0.64 -5.17
N LEU A 65 -10.10 0.46 -5.24
CA LEU A 65 -9.18 1.60 -5.27
C LEU A 65 -9.37 2.42 -6.54
N ARG A 66 -9.87 3.65 -6.37
CA ARG A 66 -10.27 4.56 -7.46
C ARG A 66 -9.56 5.91 -7.43
N TYR A 67 -8.90 6.24 -6.31
CA TYR A 67 -8.10 7.45 -6.17
C TYR A 67 -6.77 7.12 -5.48
N LEU A 68 -5.65 7.33 -6.17
CA LEU A 68 -4.32 7.09 -5.64
C LEU A 68 -3.54 8.41 -5.63
N VAL A 69 -3.06 8.81 -4.46
CA VAL A 69 -1.97 9.77 -4.36
C VAL A 69 -0.71 8.97 -4.12
N ILE A 70 0.23 9.04 -5.06
CA ILE A 70 1.49 8.32 -5.00
C ILE A 70 2.65 9.30 -5.03
N SER A 71 3.56 9.22 -4.06
CA SER A 71 4.80 9.97 -4.10
C SER A 71 5.97 9.07 -4.48
N VAL A 72 6.75 9.52 -5.46
CA VAL A 72 7.97 8.86 -5.91
C VAL A 72 9.17 9.47 -5.17
N ASP A 73 9.92 8.64 -4.45
CA ASP A 73 11.17 9.04 -3.81
C ASP A 73 12.14 9.55 -4.88
N PRO A 74 12.78 10.72 -4.70
CA PRO A 74 13.70 11.29 -5.69
C PRO A 74 14.97 10.45 -5.90
N ARG A 75 15.19 9.42 -5.05
CA ARG A 75 16.26 8.44 -5.22
C ARG A 75 15.84 7.24 -6.07
N SER A 76 14.58 7.18 -6.49
CA SER A 76 14.12 6.12 -7.41
C SER A 76 14.89 6.20 -8.73
N GLN A 77 15.34 5.05 -9.19
CA GLN A 77 16.07 4.86 -10.44
C GLN A 77 15.12 4.72 -11.63
N LYS A 78 13.90 4.20 -11.41
CA LYS A 78 12.86 4.05 -12.45
C LYS A 78 11.59 4.79 -12.04
N SER A 79 10.99 5.51 -12.97
CA SER A 79 9.66 6.11 -12.77
C SER A 79 8.57 5.03 -12.82
N PRO A 80 7.53 5.07 -11.97
CA PRO A 80 6.36 4.21 -12.07
C PRO A 80 5.30 4.70 -13.07
N SER A 81 5.47 5.86 -13.73
CA SER A 81 4.39 6.50 -14.50
C SER A 81 3.75 5.59 -15.56
N GLU A 82 4.54 4.83 -16.34
CA GLU A 82 3.99 3.87 -17.32
C GLU A 82 3.12 2.78 -16.66
N ILE A 83 3.49 2.35 -15.45
CA ILE A 83 2.68 1.39 -14.68
C ILE A 83 1.35 2.04 -14.28
N LEU A 84 1.40 3.28 -13.82
CA LEU A 84 0.26 4.05 -13.34
C LEU A 84 -0.71 4.40 -14.48
N ASP A 85 -0.20 4.76 -15.66
CA ASP A 85 -0.99 5.14 -16.84
C ASP A 85 -1.97 4.03 -17.24
N ARG A 86 -1.57 2.76 -17.13
CA ARG A 86 -2.45 1.62 -17.39
C ARG A 86 -3.72 1.63 -16.53
N PHE A 87 -3.63 2.10 -15.29
CA PHE A 87 -4.76 2.21 -14.38
C PHE A 87 -5.51 3.54 -14.55
N ARG A 88 -4.83 4.62 -14.96
CA ARG A 88 -5.49 5.86 -15.41
C ARG A 88 -6.41 5.60 -16.59
N ASP A 89 -5.97 4.76 -17.53
CA ASP A 89 -6.77 4.33 -18.69
C ASP A 89 -8.02 3.52 -18.28
N GLN A 90 -8.04 2.93 -17.08
CA GLN A 90 -9.23 2.29 -16.50
C GLN A 90 -10.14 3.26 -15.72
N GLY A 91 -9.80 4.55 -15.71
CA GLY A 91 -10.54 5.58 -14.99
C GLY A 91 -10.07 5.81 -13.55
N MET A 92 -8.98 5.18 -13.09
CA MET A 92 -8.43 5.48 -11.77
C MET A 92 -7.79 6.88 -11.75
N ILE A 93 -8.12 7.68 -10.75
CA ILE A 93 -7.49 8.99 -10.57
C ILE A 93 -6.15 8.78 -9.87
N ILE A 94 -5.05 9.17 -10.51
CA ILE A 94 -3.71 8.99 -9.96
C ILE A 94 -2.96 10.32 -9.97
N VAL A 95 -2.69 10.83 -8.78
CA VAL A 95 -1.91 12.04 -8.55
C VAL A 95 -0.49 11.64 -8.17
N GLU A 96 0.46 11.91 -9.08
CA GLU A 96 1.89 11.67 -8.83
C GLU A 96 2.50 12.89 -8.14
N TRP A 97 3.10 12.66 -6.98
CA TRP A 97 3.79 13.67 -6.17
C TRP A 97 5.28 13.42 -6.10
N SER A 98 6.01 14.51 -5.91
CA SER A 98 7.39 14.52 -5.46
C SER A 98 7.45 15.05 -4.02
N ASP A 99 8.64 15.01 -3.41
CA ASP A 99 8.83 15.60 -2.08
C ASP A 99 8.45 17.09 -2.02
N TYR A 100 8.57 17.83 -3.12
CA TYR A 100 8.18 19.25 -3.19
C TYR A 100 6.69 19.51 -2.89
N ASN A 101 5.83 18.51 -3.08
CA ASN A 101 4.39 18.65 -2.88
C ASN A 101 3.99 18.64 -1.40
N PHE A 102 4.78 18.01 -0.52
CA PHE A 102 4.40 17.81 0.89
C PHE A 102 5.51 18.13 1.88
N THR A 103 6.72 18.47 1.43
CA THR A 103 7.81 18.81 2.32
C THR A 103 8.70 19.92 1.74
N ASP A 104 9.25 20.74 2.63
CA ASP A 104 10.30 21.68 2.28
C ASP A 104 11.66 20.97 2.39
N TRP A 105 12.26 20.68 1.23
CA TRP A 105 13.49 19.90 1.12
C TRP A 105 14.68 20.58 1.78
N GLU A 106 14.68 21.92 1.84
CA GLU A 106 15.74 22.73 2.45
C GLU A 106 15.84 22.47 3.96
N GLN A 107 14.76 21.99 4.57
CA GLN A 107 14.69 21.69 6.00
C GLN A 107 15.16 20.27 6.35
N LEU A 108 15.49 19.44 5.36
CA LEU A 108 15.96 18.08 5.62
C LEU A 108 17.48 18.09 5.89
N PRO A 109 17.93 17.61 7.06
CA PRO A 109 19.34 17.58 7.39
C PRO A 109 20.10 16.66 6.42
N PRO A 110 21.36 16.98 6.07
CA PRO A 110 22.17 16.14 5.20
C PRO A 110 22.32 14.71 5.75
N THR A 111 22.25 13.73 4.86
CA THR A 111 22.09 12.29 5.12
C THR A 111 23.37 11.56 5.54
N ALA A 112 24.25 12.21 6.29
CA ALA A 112 25.58 11.67 6.57
C ALA A 112 25.58 10.43 7.50
N SER A 113 24.59 10.29 8.41
CA SER A 113 24.52 9.15 9.33
C SER A 113 23.24 8.32 9.17
N ARG A 114 23.30 7.03 9.54
CA ARG A 114 22.15 6.11 9.51
C ARG A 114 20.92 6.68 10.22
N ASP A 115 21.10 7.17 11.45
CA ASP A 115 19.98 7.70 12.25
C ASP A 115 19.32 8.90 11.57
N LYS A 116 20.11 9.77 10.93
CA LYS A 116 19.58 10.89 10.13
C LYS A 116 18.80 10.39 8.91
N ARG A 117 19.24 9.32 8.24
CA ARG A 117 18.50 8.72 7.11
C ARG A 117 17.17 8.12 7.56
N ILE A 118 17.16 7.38 8.68
CA ILE A 118 15.93 6.81 9.25
C ILE A 118 14.97 7.91 9.70
N TRP A 119 15.48 8.92 10.40
CA TRP A 119 14.69 10.08 10.81
C TRP A 119 14.07 10.79 9.60
N ARG A 120 14.87 11.03 8.56
CA ARG A 120 14.40 11.68 7.32
C ARG A 120 13.30 10.86 6.65
N HIS A 121 13.47 9.55 6.53
CA HIS A 121 12.44 8.66 5.99
C HIS A 121 11.13 8.75 6.79
N ARG A 122 11.19 8.67 8.12
CA ARG A 122 10.00 8.80 9.00
C ARG A 122 9.38 10.20 8.92
N TYR A 123 10.20 11.24 8.82
CA TYR A 123 9.71 12.61 8.66
C TYR A 123 8.95 12.77 7.34
N ARG A 124 9.52 12.28 6.23
CA ARG A 124 8.87 12.28 4.91
C ARG A 124 7.55 11.51 4.91
N GLN A 125 7.52 10.28 5.47
CA GLN A 125 6.27 9.52 5.59
C GLN A 125 5.18 10.29 6.35
N ARG A 126 5.52 10.93 7.47
CA ARG A 126 4.54 11.71 8.26
C ARG A 126 3.98 12.88 7.46
N ARG A 127 4.87 13.65 6.80
CA ARG A 127 4.48 14.82 6.00
C ARG A 127 3.66 14.43 4.78
N PHE A 128 4.06 13.35 4.10
CA PHE A 128 3.32 12.81 2.98
C PHE A 128 1.90 12.39 3.39
N TYR A 129 1.77 11.64 4.50
CA TYR A 129 0.47 11.20 4.98
C TYR A 129 -0.43 12.37 5.43
N GLU A 130 0.14 13.38 6.08
CA GLU A 130 -0.56 14.63 6.44
C GLU A 130 -1.13 15.32 5.20
N ALA A 131 -0.28 15.57 4.20
CA ALA A 131 -0.68 16.23 2.95
C ALA A 131 -1.68 15.38 2.14
N CYS A 132 -1.44 14.08 2.02
CA CYS A 132 -2.28 13.17 1.25
C CYS A 132 -3.69 13.02 1.85
N MET A 133 -3.81 12.81 3.16
CA MET A 133 -5.12 12.72 3.82
C MET A 133 -5.93 14.02 3.64
N THR A 134 -5.25 15.15 3.74
CA THR A 134 -5.83 16.47 3.53
C THR A 134 -6.33 16.64 2.10
N HIS A 135 -5.49 16.34 1.11
CA HIS A 135 -5.84 16.38 -0.31
C HIS A 135 -7.07 15.51 -0.59
N LEU A 136 -7.06 14.27 -0.11
CA LEU A 136 -8.17 13.33 -0.30
C LEU A 136 -9.45 13.78 0.40
N HIS A 137 -9.34 14.41 1.57
CA HIS A 137 -10.48 15.02 2.25
C HIS A 137 -11.10 16.16 1.44
N HIS A 138 -10.30 17.06 0.87
CA HIS A 138 -10.80 18.12 -0.01
C HIS A 138 -11.37 17.57 -1.32
N ALA A 139 -10.82 16.46 -1.82
CA ALA A 139 -11.37 15.71 -2.95
C ALA A 139 -12.60 14.86 -2.59
N ASN A 140 -13.24 15.09 -1.44
CA ASN A 140 -14.43 14.40 -0.92
C ASN A 140 -14.28 12.86 -0.90
N ARG A 141 -13.14 12.36 -0.43
CA ARG A 141 -12.88 10.92 -0.28
C ARG A 141 -13.12 10.46 1.16
N THR A 142 -13.31 9.14 1.31
CA THR A 142 -13.59 8.48 2.59
C THR A 142 -12.47 7.48 2.95
N TRP A 143 -12.70 6.18 2.80
CA TRP A 143 -11.78 5.12 3.16
C TRP A 143 -10.49 5.21 2.36
N THR A 144 -9.39 5.40 3.09
CA THR A 144 -8.05 5.62 2.55
C THR A 144 -7.06 4.64 3.17
N ALA A 145 -6.41 3.84 2.33
CA ALA A 145 -5.34 2.94 2.71
C ALA A 145 -4.02 3.68 2.97
N MET A 146 -3.37 3.35 4.09
CA MET A 146 -2.13 3.98 4.56
C MET A 146 -1.04 2.92 4.83
N TYR A 147 -0.68 2.15 3.80
CA TYR A 147 0.30 1.07 3.87
C TYR A 147 1.19 1.00 2.62
N ASP A 148 2.24 0.19 2.70
CA ASP A 148 3.36 0.17 1.74
C ASP A 148 3.07 -0.75 0.54
N ALA A 149 3.88 -0.66 -0.52
CA ALA A 149 3.70 -1.43 -1.76
C ALA A 149 3.96 -2.95 -1.59
N ASP A 150 4.52 -3.35 -0.45
CA ASP A 150 4.74 -4.74 -0.07
C ASP A 150 3.74 -5.25 0.98
N GLU A 151 2.62 -4.54 1.12
CA GLU A 151 1.59 -4.79 2.11
C GLU A 151 0.20 -4.92 1.47
N PHE A 152 -0.50 -6.01 1.79
CA PHE A 152 -1.79 -6.38 1.21
C PHE A 152 -2.84 -6.58 2.30
N LEU A 153 -3.92 -5.79 2.24
CA LEU A 153 -5.00 -5.84 3.23
C LEU A 153 -5.78 -7.14 3.14
N THR A 154 -6.18 -7.72 4.27
CA THR A 154 -7.03 -8.91 4.31
C THR A 154 -7.83 -8.99 5.61
N LEU A 155 -8.60 -10.06 5.78
CA LEU A 155 -9.26 -10.43 7.03
C LEU A 155 -8.35 -11.30 7.89
N LYS A 156 -8.47 -11.13 9.21
CA LYS A 156 -7.75 -11.92 10.21
C LYS A 156 -8.31 -13.34 10.35
N ASP A 157 -9.62 -13.50 10.18
CA ASP A 157 -10.23 -14.82 10.06
C ASP A 157 -9.81 -15.45 8.73
N THR A 158 -9.34 -16.70 8.81
CA THR A 158 -8.84 -17.48 7.67
C THR A 158 -9.78 -18.65 7.33
N SER A 159 -11.04 -18.58 7.77
CA SER A 159 -12.08 -19.53 7.38
C SER A 159 -12.30 -19.55 5.86
N ASN A 160 -12.77 -20.68 5.31
CA ASN A 160 -13.06 -20.77 3.87
C ASN A 160 -14.05 -19.69 3.40
N THR A 161 -15.06 -19.37 4.22
CA THR A 161 -16.02 -18.30 3.94
C THR A 161 -15.35 -16.94 3.78
N THR A 162 -14.39 -16.61 4.66
CA THR A 162 -13.68 -15.33 4.57
C THR A 162 -12.67 -15.32 3.42
N ARG A 163 -12.04 -16.46 3.10
CA ARG A 163 -11.20 -16.59 1.90
C ARG A 163 -11.99 -16.35 0.62
N GLU A 164 -13.19 -16.93 0.52
CA GLU A 164 -14.10 -16.66 -0.59
C GLU A 164 -14.56 -15.21 -0.63
N LEU A 165 -14.82 -14.59 0.53
CA LEU A 165 -15.18 -13.18 0.58
C LEU A 165 -14.02 -12.27 0.08
N VAL A 166 -12.80 -12.50 0.57
CA VAL A 166 -11.61 -11.69 0.25
C VAL A 166 -11.19 -11.83 -1.22
N SER A 167 -11.58 -12.92 -1.90
CA SER A 167 -11.31 -13.06 -3.34
C SER A 167 -12.20 -12.16 -4.20
N LYS A 168 -13.34 -11.69 -3.69
CA LYS A 168 -14.33 -10.95 -4.48
C LYS A 168 -14.00 -9.45 -4.57
N GLU A 169 -14.42 -8.82 -5.67
CA GLU A 169 -14.27 -7.37 -5.85
C GLU A 169 -14.96 -6.61 -4.69
N GLY A 170 -14.30 -5.58 -4.20
CA GLY A 170 -14.78 -4.68 -3.18
C GLY A 170 -15.22 -5.31 -1.88
N TRP A 171 -14.60 -6.44 -1.53
CA TRP A 171 -14.88 -7.11 -0.25
C TRP A 171 -14.67 -6.18 0.94
N PHE A 172 -13.69 -5.27 0.90
CA PHE A 172 -13.39 -4.40 2.05
C PHE A 172 -14.58 -3.48 2.36
N ILE A 173 -15.06 -2.75 1.35
CA ILE A 173 -16.18 -1.81 1.51
C ILE A 173 -17.45 -2.57 1.91
N ARG A 174 -17.74 -3.70 1.25
CA ARG A 174 -18.88 -4.56 1.61
C ARG A 174 -18.80 -5.05 3.05
N TYR A 175 -17.64 -5.54 3.48
CA TYR A 175 -17.43 -6.00 4.85
C TYR A 175 -17.66 -4.88 5.87
N VAL A 176 -17.13 -3.68 5.63
CA VAL A 176 -17.34 -2.51 6.50
C VAL A 176 -18.82 -2.14 6.60
N GLN A 177 -19.54 -2.13 5.47
CA GLN A 177 -20.96 -1.79 5.41
C GLN A 177 -21.83 -2.86 6.10
N GLU A 178 -21.66 -4.14 5.75
CA GLU A 178 -22.46 -5.26 6.27
C GLU A 178 -22.28 -5.47 7.78
N ASN A 179 -21.12 -5.10 8.32
CA ASN A 179 -20.82 -5.22 9.74
C ASN A 179 -21.01 -3.90 10.51
N ASN A 180 -21.60 -2.86 9.90
CA ASN A 180 -21.84 -1.55 10.50
C ASN A 180 -20.59 -0.92 11.12
N LEU A 181 -19.43 -1.06 10.47
CA LEU A 181 -18.15 -0.58 10.99
C LEU A 181 -17.84 0.87 10.56
N THR A 182 -18.76 1.55 9.87
CA THR A 182 -18.59 2.91 9.35
C THR A 182 -18.32 3.95 10.44
N GLU A 183 -18.85 3.73 11.64
CA GLU A 183 -18.68 4.65 12.77
C GLU A 183 -17.24 4.71 13.30
N ALA A 184 -16.44 3.66 13.09
CA ALA A 184 -15.09 3.58 13.66
C ALA A 184 -14.14 4.69 13.16
N GLY A 185 -14.30 5.15 11.92
CA GLY A 185 -13.51 6.23 11.30
C GLY A 185 -12.02 5.93 11.08
N CYS A 186 -11.45 4.94 11.76
CA CYS A 186 -10.12 4.39 11.51
C CYS A 186 -10.03 2.94 11.99
N PHE A 187 -9.47 2.07 11.14
CA PHE A 187 -9.06 0.73 11.52
C PHE A 187 -7.55 0.67 11.59
N SER A 188 -7.00 0.42 12.77
CA SER A 188 -5.61 0.02 12.94
C SER A 188 -5.52 -1.49 13.00
N PHE A 189 -4.70 -2.11 12.15
CA PHE A 189 -4.58 -3.56 12.04
C PHE A 189 -3.14 -4.04 12.17
N PRO A 190 -2.92 -5.27 12.66
CA PRO A 190 -1.60 -5.83 12.79
C PRO A 190 -1.03 -6.17 11.41
N ARG A 191 0.29 -6.23 11.36
CA ARG A 191 1.05 -6.68 10.20
C ARG A 191 1.62 -8.06 10.47
N VAL A 192 1.54 -9.00 9.53
CA VAL A 192 2.24 -10.29 9.60
C VAL A 192 3.28 -10.37 8.50
N LEU A 193 4.49 -10.78 8.85
CA LEU A 193 5.59 -10.91 7.90
C LEU A 193 5.52 -12.27 7.21
N PHE A 194 5.33 -12.26 5.90
CA PHE A 194 5.52 -13.42 5.03
C PHE A 194 7.01 -13.57 4.71
N GLY A 195 7.51 -14.80 4.84
CA GLY A 195 8.87 -15.17 4.48
C GLY A 195 9.10 -15.14 2.96
N ALA A 196 10.22 -15.70 2.53
CA ALA A 196 10.54 -15.86 1.10
C ALA A 196 10.58 -17.34 0.69
N GLN A 197 9.97 -18.22 1.48
CA GLN A 197 9.76 -19.61 1.10
C GLN A 197 8.64 -19.69 0.06
N GLU A 198 9.02 -20.06 -1.16
CA GLU A 198 8.09 -20.28 -2.27
C GLU A 198 7.37 -21.62 -2.11
N ILE A 199 6.11 -21.65 -2.52
CA ILE A 199 5.41 -22.92 -2.75
C ILE A 199 5.93 -23.58 -4.03
N PRO A 200 5.83 -24.92 -4.15
CA PRO A 200 6.14 -25.64 -5.38
C PRO A 200 5.36 -25.09 -6.59
N SER A 201 6.01 -25.00 -7.76
CA SER A 201 5.39 -24.45 -8.98
C SER A 201 4.23 -25.28 -9.50
N ASP A 202 4.26 -26.60 -9.30
CA ASP A 202 3.18 -27.52 -9.65
C ASP A 202 1.94 -27.29 -8.78
N GLU A 203 2.13 -27.02 -7.49
CA GLU A 203 1.05 -26.61 -6.58
C GLU A 203 0.45 -25.28 -7.05
N LEU A 204 1.27 -24.28 -7.37
CA LEU A 204 0.78 -22.97 -7.82
C LEU A 204 0.02 -23.05 -9.16
N HIS A 205 0.54 -23.81 -10.14
CA HIS A 205 -0.13 -24.01 -11.41
C HIS A 205 -1.45 -24.78 -11.27
N SER A 206 -1.52 -25.72 -10.32
CA SER A 206 -2.77 -26.44 -10.02
C SER A 206 -3.83 -25.54 -9.40
N ASP A 207 -3.43 -24.53 -8.63
CA ASP A 207 -4.35 -23.57 -8.01
C ASP A 207 -4.88 -22.52 -9.00
N HIS A 208 -4.14 -22.29 -10.10
CA HIS A 208 -4.42 -21.23 -11.08
C HIS A 208 -4.35 -21.70 -12.55
N PRO A 209 -5.04 -22.79 -12.93
CA PRO A 209 -4.89 -23.37 -14.27
C PRO A 209 -5.45 -22.47 -15.37
N ASP A 210 -6.53 -21.73 -15.09
CA ASP A 210 -7.25 -20.93 -16.08
C ASP A 210 -6.57 -19.58 -16.33
N GLU A 211 -5.80 -19.08 -15.35
CA GLU A 211 -5.14 -17.78 -15.40
C GLU A 211 -3.80 -17.82 -16.14
N LEU A 212 -3.18 -18.99 -16.30
CA LEU A 212 -1.87 -19.18 -16.94
C LEU A 212 -1.80 -18.64 -18.37
N ASP A 213 -2.92 -18.67 -19.10
CA ASP A 213 -2.99 -18.13 -20.45
C ASP A 213 -2.93 -16.59 -20.47
N ALA A 214 -3.29 -15.93 -19.37
CA ALA A 214 -3.33 -14.47 -19.25
C ALA A 214 -2.09 -13.91 -18.56
N VAL A 215 -1.69 -14.53 -17.45
CA VAL A 215 -0.66 -14.06 -16.52
C VAL A 215 0.02 -15.24 -15.83
N ASP A 216 1.33 -15.12 -15.60
CA ASP A 216 2.10 -16.13 -14.86
C ASP A 216 1.94 -15.93 -13.34
N PRO A 217 1.31 -16.86 -12.60
CA PRO A 217 1.12 -16.76 -11.16
C PRO A 217 2.42 -16.69 -10.36
N MET A 218 3.53 -17.24 -10.90
CA MET A 218 4.86 -17.24 -10.26
C MET A 218 5.48 -15.84 -10.17
N ARG A 219 4.80 -14.81 -10.69
CA ARG A 219 5.24 -13.42 -10.63
C ARG A 219 4.69 -12.66 -9.42
N PHE A 220 3.74 -13.23 -8.70
CA PHE A 220 2.99 -12.52 -7.65
C PHE A 220 3.43 -12.94 -6.25
N ASP A 221 3.90 -11.99 -5.44
CA ASP A 221 4.34 -12.24 -4.06
C ASP A 221 3.18 -12.84 -3.24
N THR A 222 1.95 -12.35 -3.47
CA THR A 222 0.74 -12.85 -2.80
C THR A 222 0.44 -14.31 -3.09
N LEU A 223 0.93 -14.85 -4.21
CA LEU A 223 0.67 -16.22 -4.64
C LEU A 223 1.82 -17.18 -4.33
N ARG A 224 3.07 -16.71 -4.47
CA ARG A 224 4.27 -17.53 -4.25
C ARG A 224 4.55 -17.79 -2.78
N PHE A 225 4.41 -16.76 -1.95
CA PHE A 225 4.80 -16.82 -0.54
C PHE A 225 3.56 -17.06 0.32
N ARG A 226 3.44 -18.28 0.86
CA ARG A 226 2.27 -18.69 1.65
C ARG A 226 2.56 -18.81 3.15
N TYR A 227 3.81 -18.66 3.58
CA TYR A 227 4.19 -18.84 4.98
C TYR A 227 4.53 -17.52 5.65
N HIS A 228 3.95 -17.28 6.82
CA HIS A 228 4.20 -16.09 7.62
C HIS A 228 4.56 -16.42 9.06
N ALA A 229 5.16 -15.44 9.73
CA ALA A 229 5.44 -15.52 11.16
C ALA A 229 4.15 -15.58 11.98
N GLU A 230 4.19 -16.29 13.11
CA GLU A 230 3.09 -16.36 14.07
C GLU A 230 2.56 -14.98 14.47
N HIS A 231 1.28 -14.90 14.81
CA HIS A 231 0.68 -13.68 15.33
C HIS A 231 1.43 -13.19 16.57
N GLY A 232 1.82 -11.92 16.56
CA GLY A 232 2.60 -11.31 17.65
C GLY A 232 4.10 -11.65 17.67
N HIS A 233 4.59 -12.41 16.69
CA HIS A 233 6.03 -12.66 16.54
C HIS A 233 6.82 -11.35 16.39
N LYS A 234 8.03 -11.29 16.97
CA LYS A 234 8.89 -10.07 16.99
C LYS A 234 9.29 -9.54 15.61
N LEU A 235 9.21 -10.38 14.57
CA LEU A 235 9.52 -9.98 13.19
C LEU A 235 8.33 -9.34 12.47
N ASN A 236 7.13 -9.53 13.00
CA ASN A 236 6.00 -8.72 12.57
C ASN A 236 6.33 -7.27 12.91
N GLY A 237 6.24 -6.37 11.92
CA GLY A 237 6.53 -4.97 12.22
C GLY A 237 5.33 -4.22 12.77
N HIS A 238 5.43 -2.89 12.72
CA HIS A 238 4.36 -2.01 13.17
C HIS A 238 3.08 -2.22 12.35
N GLY A 239 1.95 -2.01 13.02
CA GLY A 239 0.64 -2.02 12.37
C GLY A 239 0.48 -0.94 11.32
N LYS A 240 -0.62 -1.05 10.59
CA LYS A 240 -1.04 -0.14 9.51
C LYS A 240 -2.49 0.27 9.71
N ALA A 241 -2.95 1.20 8.89
CA ALA A 241 -4.29 1.73 9.03
C ALA A 241 -5.02 1.91 7.70
N VAL A 242 -6.34 1.84 7.79
CA VAL A 242 -7.29 2.38 6.79
C VAL A 242 -8.16 3.40 7.52
N ILE A 243 -8.31 4.58 6.94
CA ILE A 243 -8.88 5.76 7.61
C ILE A 243 -10.01 6.31 6.77
N ASP A 244 -11.14 6.65 7.38
CA ASP A 244 -12.15 7.46 6.74
C ASP A 244 -11.73 8.93 6.81
N VAL A 245 -11.16 9.45 5.71
CA VAL A 245 -10.62 10.81 5.68
C VAL A 245 -11.71 11.89 5.68
N SER A 246 -12.99 11.53 5.49
CA SER A 246 -14.08 12.49 5.69
C SER A 246 -14.18 12.95 7.14
N LYS A 247 -13.72 12.11 8.08
CA LYS A 247 -13.73 12.36 9.53
C LYS A 247 -12.46 13.01 10.07
N ILE A 248 -11.50 13.41 9.22
CA ILE A 248 -10.21 13.94 9.71
C ILE A 248 -10.34 15.28 10.44
N ARG A 249 -11.31 16.14 10.10
CA ARG A 249 -11.44 17.48 10.74
C ARG A 249 -11.67 17.40 12.25
N GLU A 250 -12.29 16.33 12.72
CA GLU A 250 -12.56 16.10 14.15
C GLU A 250 -11.33 15.57 14.90
N HIS A 251 -10.30 15.11 14.17
CA HIS A 251 -9.21 14.30 14.72
C HIS A 251 -7.81 14.73 14.30
N LEU A 252 -7.68 15.67 13.35
CA LEU A 252 -6.44 16.39 13.13
C LEU A 252 -6.18 17.24 14.38
N PRO A 253 -5.01 17.11 15.03
CA PRO A 253 -4.68 18.00 16.14
C PRO A 253 -4.77 19.46 15.66
N LEU A 254 -5.08 20.39 16.56
CA LEU A 254 -5.02 21.86 16.35
C LEU A 254 -3.67 22.39 15.81
N TYR A 255 -2.70 21.50 15.54
CA TYR A 255 -1.37 21.78 15.00
C TYR A 255 -0.98 20.86 13.82
N GLY A 256 -1.94 20.20 13.16
CA GLY A 256 -1.78 19.51 11.85
C GLY A 256 -0.99 18.20 11.84
N LYS A 257 -0.11 17.95 12.80
CA LYS A 257 0.95 16.94 12.63
C LYS A 257 0.48 15.50 12.84
N VAL A 258 0.67 14.66 11.83
CA VAL A 258 0.69 13.20 11.96
C VAL A 258 1.81 12.81 12.95
N PRO A 259 1.50 12.20 14.11
CA PRO A 259 2.53 11.92 15.12
C PRO A 259 3.42 10.74 14.71
N ASN A 260 2.84 9.73 14.07
CA ASN A 260 3.51 8.50 13.67
C ASN A 260 2.85 7.96 12.38
N PRO A 261 3.62 7.54 11.35
CA PRO A 261 3.05 6.93 10.14
C PRO A 261 2.21 5.67 10.41
N HIS A 262 2.48 4.96 11.50
CA HIS A 262 1.73 3.78 11.95
C HIS A 262 0.51 4.13 12.83
N ARG A 263 0.31 5.41 13.12
CA ARG A 263 -0.87 5.96 13.80
C ARG A 263 -1.15 7.36 13.26
N PRO A 264 -1.69 7.46 12.02
CA PRO A 264 -1.78 8.75 11.35
C PRO A 264 -2.66 9.75 12.09
N LEU A 265 -3.73 9.28 12.73
CA LEU A 265 -4.68 10.10 13.49
C LEU A 265 -4.83 9.63 14.94
N SER A 266 -5.31 10.51 15.82
CA SER A 266 -5.55 10.16 17.23
C SER A 266 -6.70 9.17 17.42
N ILE A 267 -7.69 9.18 16.52
CA ILE A 267 -8.81 8.22 16.48
C ILE A 267 -8.32 6.79 16.21
N CYS A 268 -7.22 6.65 15.48
CA CYS A 268 -6.60 5.35 15.26
C CYS A 268 -6.05 4.80 16.58
N ASP A 269 -6.44 3.57 16.89
CA ASP A 269 -6.08 2.86 18.11
C ASP A 269 -4.56 2.86 18.37
N ARG A 270 -4.18 2.89 19.64
CA ARG A 270 -2.75 2.93 20.06
C ARG A 270 -2.01 1.61 19.86
N ALA A 271 -2.64 0.59 19.28
CA ALA A 271 -2.06 -0.75 19.14
C ALA A 271 -0.96 -0.78 18.05
N MET A 272 0.14 -0.06 18.29
CA MET A 272 1.33 0.00 17.43
C MET A 272 2.05 -1.35 17.29
N TYR A 273 1.71 -2.33 18.15
CA TYR A 273 2.41 -3.60 18.28
C TYR A 273 1.44 -4.72 18.60
N HIS A 274 1.37 -5.72 17.70
CA HIS A 274 1.06 -7.13 17.96
C HIS A 274 -0.27 -7.53 18.62
N ASN A 275 -1.00 -6.63 19.26
CA ASN A 275 -2.14 -6.97 20.12
C ASN A 275 -3.43 -6.32 19.63
N VAL A 276 -3.69 -6.46 18.34
CA VAL A 276 -4.96 -6.04 17.76
C VAL A 276 -5.94 -7.20 17.88
N LYS A 277 -6.42 -7.43 19.10
CA LYS A 277 -7.48 -8.42 19.37
C LYS A 277 -8.83 -8.00 18.77
N SER A 278 -9.02 -6.71 18.50
CA SER A 278 -10.30 -6.11 18.08
C SER A 278 -10.46 -5.87 16.58
N SER A 279 -9.37 -5.75 15.80
CA SER A 279 -9.49 -5.49 14.36
C SER A 279 -9.87 -6.77 13.62
N PRO A 280 -10.91 -6.73 12.77
CA PRO A 280 -11.20 -7.83 11.85
C PRO A 280 -10.18 -7.90 10.71
N PHE A 281 -9.45 -6.81 10.45
CA PHE A 281 -8.47 -6.69 9.39
C PHE A 281 -7.06 -7.07 9.85
N LEU A 282 -6.26 -7.49 8.88
CA LEU A 282 -4.85 -7.85 8.95
C LEU A 282 -4.16 -7.31 7.70
N VAL A 283 -2.85 -7.06 7.75
CA VAL A 283 -2.06 -6.80 6.53
C VAL A 283 -0.94 -7.82 6.38
N HIS A 284 -0.89 -8.45 5.21
CA HIS A 284 0.18 -9.35 4.81
C HIS A 284 1.34 -8.53 4.28
N HIS A 285 2.52 -8.65 4.91
CA HIS A 285 3.73 -7.94 4.51
C HIS A 285 4.74 -8.91 3.92
N TYR A 286 4.98 -8.78 2.62
CA TYR A 286 5.80 -9.73 1.86
C TYR A 286 7.25 -9.30 1.83
N LEU A 287 8.13 -10.17 2.34
CA LEU A 287 9.57 -9.93 2.27
C LEU A 287 10.06 -9.92 0.82
N GLY A 288 9.56 -10.87 0.00
CA GLY A 288 9.96 -11.09 -1.38
C GLY A 288 11.31 -11.78 -1.54
N SER A 289 11.68 -12.04 -2.79
CA SER A 289 12.99 -12.60 -3.13
C SER A 289 14.14 -11.65 -2.75
N TRP A 290 15.36 -12.17 -2.69
CA TRP A 290 16.53 -11.35 -2.39
C TRP A 290 16.73 -10.23 -3.42
N GLU A 291 16.51 -10.54 -4.69
CA GLU A 291 16.67 -9.63 -5.81
C GLU A 291 15.72 -8.44 -5.67
N ALA A 292 14.43 -8.69 -5.41
CA ALA A 292 13.45 -7.63 -5.15
C ALA A 292 13.77 -6.87 -3.85
N TYR A 293 14.22 -7.59 -2.82
CA TYR A 293 14.54 -6.99 -1.51
C TYR A 293 15.77 -6.07 -1.56
N SER A 294 16.78 -6.41 -2.35
CA SER A 294 18.07 -5.72 -2.43
C SER A 294 18.15 -4.66 -3.53
N PHE A 295 17.21 -4.66 -4.48
CA PHE A 295 17.14 -3.69 -5.58
C PHE A 295 17.06 -2.23 -5.10
N ARG A 296 16.34 -1.98 -4.00
CA ARG A 296 16.09 -0.64 -3.46
C ARG A 296 17.32 -0.05 -2.76
N ASP A 297 17.70 1.20 -3.08
CA ASP A 297 18.68 1.96 -2.29
C ASP A 297 18.07 2.58 -1.01
N ASP A 298 17.58 1.70 -0.15
CA ASP A 298 16.89 2.05 1.08
C ASP A 298 17.84 2.72 2.10
N SER A 299 17.31 3.71 2.82
CA SER A 299 17.99 4.35 3.97
C SER A 299 18.59 3.40 5.02
N ARG A 300 18.06 2.17 5.09
CA ARG A 300 18.40 1.07 6.00
C ARG A 300 19.40 0.06 5.41
N LYS A 301 19.87 0.28 4.18
CA LYS A 301 20.90 -0.55 3.51
C LYS A 301 22.16 -0.64 4.37
N HIS A 302 22.79 -1.82 4.37
CA HIS A 302 23.92 -2.21 5.22
C HIS A 302 23.63 -2.30 6.73
N ALA A 303 22.34 -2.33 7.11
CA ALA A 303 21.92 -2.61 8.49
C ALA A 303 20.69 -3.53 8.51
N GLU A 304 19.48 -2.97 8.61
CA GLU A 304 18.23 -3.75 8.62
C GLU A 304 17.91 -4.36 7.26
N ARG A 305 18.60 -3.93 6.20
CA ARG A 305 18.54 -4.49 4.85
C ARG A 305 19.93 -4.95 4.40
N SER A 306 20.38 -6.06 4.99
CA SER A 306 21.55 -6.84 4.57
C SER A 306 21.10 -8.23 4.08
N ARG A 307 22.03 -8.99 3.48
CA ARG A 307 21.77 -10.37 3.05
C ARG A 307 21.42 -11.25 4.23
N GLU A 308 22.17 -11.15 5.32
CA GLU A 308 21.97 -11.91 6.54
C GLU A 308 20.62 -11.57 7.20
N ALA A 309 20.25 -10.28 7.20
CA ALA A 309 18.95 -9.84 7.71
C ALA A 309 17.78 -10.33 6.84
N TRP A 310 17.98 -10.43 5.52
CA TRP A 310 17.00 -11.03 4.62
C TRP A 310 16.90 -12.53 4.87
N GLU A 311 18.00 -13.27 4.88
CA GLU A 311 18.01 -14.73 5.11
C GLU A 311 17.32 -15.11 6.41
N TYR A 312 17.58 -14.37 7.50
CA TYR A 312 16.91 -14.58 8.78
C TYR A 312 15.39 -14.40 8.73
N ARG A 313 14.89 -13.50 7.88
CA ARG A 313 13.45 -13.25 7.71
C ARG A 313 12.83 -14.14 6.62
N ALA A 314 13.62 -14.51 5.63
CA ALA A 314 13.21 -15.30 4.48
C ALA A 314 12.87 -16.72 4.87
N SER A 315 13.57 -17.28 5.85
CA SER A 315 13.37 -18.63 6.37
C SER A 315 12.13 -18.79 7.26
N LEU A 316 11.23 -17.81 7.31
CA LEU A 316 10.01 -17.90 8.10
C LEU A 316 9.00 -18.84 7.43
N ASP A 317 8.63 -19.91 8.15
CA ASP A 317 7.78 -20.99 7.67
C ASP A 317 6.65 -21.37 8.66
N HIS A 318 6.38 -20.51 9.65
CA HIS A 318 5.60 -20.92 10.83
C HIS A 318 4.13 -21.27 10.53
N ILE A 319 3.42 -20.41 9.81
CA ILE A 319 1.99 -20.56 9.52
C ILE A 319 1.76 -20.41 8.02
N ARG A 320 1.18 -21.45 7.41
CA ARG A 320 0.65 -21.38 6.04
C ARG A 320 -0.66 -20.61 6.01
N ASN A 321 -0.81 -19.70 5.04
CA ASN A 321 -1.98 -18.88 4.86
C ASN A 321 -2.22 -18.60 3.38
N ASP A 322 -3.34 -19.12 2.87
CA ASP A 322 -3.75 -19.00 1.47
C ASP A 322 -4.88 -17.97 1.27
N GLN A 323 -5.11 -17.06 2.22
CA GLN A 323 -6.24 -16.11 2.21
C GLN A 323 -6.28 -15.24 0.94
N LEU A 324 -5.11 -14.89 0.41
CA LEU A 324 -4.95 -14.08 -0.80
C LEU A 324 -4.69 -14.93 -2.06
N SER A 325 -4.99 -16.23 -2.06
CA SER A 325 -4.84 -17.03 -3.27
C SER A 325 -5.91 -16.72 -4.32
N GLY A 326 -7.16 -16.52 -3.90
CA GLY A 326 -8.29 -16.49 -4.84
C GLY A 326 -8.48 -15.21 -5.64
N TRP A 327 -7.78 -14.11 -5.31
CA TRP A 327 -8.09 -12.80 -5.91
C TRP A 327 -7.76 -12.76 -7.41
N LEU A 328 -6.69 -13.42 -7.85
CA LEU A 328 -6.24 -13.37 -9.25
C LEU A 328 -7.32 -13.92 -10.19
N LYS A 329 -7.91 -15.04 -9.80
CA LYS A 329 -9.00 -15.68 -10.54
C LYS A 329 -10.17 -14.74 -10.77
N GLU A 330 -10.63 -14.12 -9.69
CA GLU A 330 -11.77 -13.20 -9.73
C GLU A 330 -11.42 -11.92 -10.49
N PHE A 331 -10.17 -11.44 -10.39
CA PHE A 331 -9.67 -10.30 -11.15
C PHE A 331 -9.64 -10.57 -12.66
N VAL A 332 -9.10 -11.73 -13.08
CA VAL A 332 -9.07 -12.14 -14.48
C VAL A 332 -10.49 -12.34 -15.01
N ALA A 333 -11.38 -12.96 -14.21
CA ALA A 333 -12.78 -13.14 -14.58
C ALA A 333 -13.52 -11.79 -14.78
N LEU A 334 -13.23 -10.80 -13.94
CA LEU A 334 -13.85 -9.48 -14.01
C LEU A 334 -13.36 -8.65 -15.20
N HIS A 335 -12.04 -8.65 -15.45
CA HIS A 335 -11.43 -7.78 -16.47
C HIS A 335 -11.29 -8.44 -17.84
N GLY A 336 -11.33 -9.77 -17.90
CA GLY A 336 -10.94 -10.55 -19.05
C GLY A 336 -9.42 -10.73 -19.15
N PRO A 337 -8.95 -11.80 -19.81
CA PRO A 337 -7.54 -12.18 -19.84
C PRO A 337 -6.63 -11.13 -20.48
N GLU A 338 -7.03 -10.55 -21.62
CA GLU A 338 -6.23 -9.54 -22.34
C GLU A 338 -5.97 -8.31 -21.46
N ARG A 339 -7.02 -7.80 -20.82
CA ARG A 339 -6.91 -6.61 -19.96
C ARG A 339 -6.15 -6.91 -18.67
N ALA A 340 -6.40 -8.06 -18.06
CA ALA A 340 -5.64 -8.49 -16.89
C ALA A 340 -4.14 -8.59 -17.19
N SER A 341 -3.78 -9.14 -18.36
CA SER A 341 -2.39 -9.21 -18.83
C SER A 341 -1.75 -7.83 -18.98
N VAL A 342 -2.48 -6.86 -19.56
CA VAL A 342 -2.01 -5.46 -19.67
C VAL A 342 -1.80 -4.84 -18.28
N LEU A 343 -2.77 -4.96 -17.37
CA LEU A 343 -2.69 -4.35 -16.03
C LEU A 343 -1.58 -4.97 -15.16
N LEU A 344 -1.35 -6.28 -15.31
CA LEU A 344 -0.34 -7.03 -14.55
C LEU A 344 1.01 -7.14 -15.29
N HIS A 345 1.15 -6.51 -16.45
CA HIS A 345 2.41 -6.49 -17.19
C HIS A 345 3.56 -5.95 -16.31
N GLU A 346 4.72 -6.58 -16.40
CA GLU A 346 5.90 -6.34 -15.56
C GLU A 346 5.74 -6.59 -14.04
N ALA A 347 4.65 -7.22 -13.57
CA ALA A 347 4.55 -7.61 -12.16
C ALA A 347 5.66 -8.60 -11.76
N GLY A 348 6.25 -8.43 -10.59
CA GLY A 348 7.30 -9.28 -10.05
C GLY A 348 8.54 -9.42 -10.92
N LEU A 349 9.41 -10.34 -10.51
CA LEU A 349 10.59 -10.72 -11.28
C LEU A 349 10.24 -11.86 -12.24
N SER A 350 10.92 -11.88 -13.39
CA SER A 350 10.93 -13.07 -14.24
C SER A 350 11.50 -14.26 -13.45
N PRO A 351 10.96 -15.49 -13.59
CA PRO A 351 11.54 -16.70 -12.99
C PRO A 351 13.02 -16.90 -13.31
N ASP A 352 13.46 -16.41 -14.48
CA ASP A 352 14.84 -16.50 -14.95
C ASP A 352 15.74 -15.37 -14.44
N TYR A 353 15.19 -14.40 -13.72
CA TYR A 353 15.97 -13.28 -13.21
C TYR A 353 16.96 -13.76 -12.14
N ARG A 354 18.25 -13.50 -12.37
CA ARG A 354 19.33 -13.70 -11.41
C ARG A 354 20.02 -12.35 -11.22
N SER A 355 20.19 -11.91 -9.98
CA SER A 355 21.08 -10.77 -9.72
C SER A 355 22.51 -11.16 -10.11
N ALA A 356 23.13 -10.36 -10.99
CA ALA A 356 24.51 -10.54 -11.43
C ALA A 356 25.53 -10.47 -10.28
#